data_AF-A0A7K0V373-F1
#
_entry.id   AF-A0A7K0V373-F1
#
_cell.length_a   1.000
_cell.length_b   1.000
_cell.length_c   1.000
_cell.angle_alpha   90.00
_cell.angle_beta   90.00
_cell.angle_gamma   90.00
#
_symmetry.space_group_name_H-M   'P 1'
#
loop_
_entity.id
_entity.type
_entity.pdbx_description
1 polymer ?
#
loop_
_entity_poly.entity_id
_entity_poly.type
_entity_poly.pdbx_seq_one_letter_code
_entity_poly.pdbx_strand_id
1 'polypeptide(L)' 'MIQAQPSGNSTQFRAVLFDLGGVVFPSPFDAFDAYEKEEGLSKGFVRAVIARSAEDGAWARLERSDVTFEEF' A
#
# COMPACT_ATOMS: atom_id res chain seq x y z
N MET A 1 -48.82 16.54 16.47
CA MET A 1 -47.40 16.19 16.69
C MET A 1 -46.94 15.32 15.53
N ILE A 2 -46.40 15.92 14.47
CA ILE A 2 -45.86 15.19 13.31
C ILE A 2 -44.35 15.27 13.45
N GLN A 3 -43.70 14.18 13.86
CA GLN A 3 -42.25 14.07 13.73
C GLN A 3 -41.95 13.71 12.28
N ALA A 4 -41.48 14.70 11.51
CA ALA A 4 -40.87 14.45 10.22
C ALA A 4 -39.58 13.65 10.46
N GLN A 5 -39.52 12.43 9.91
CA GLN A 5 -38.27 11.67 9.84
C GLN A 5 -37.31 12.39 8.89
N PRO A 6 -36.02 12.51 9.24
CA PRO A 6 -35.05 13.06 8.30
C PRO A 6 -34.96 12.12 7.11
N SER A 7 -35.26 12.63 5.91
CA SER A 7 -35.04 11.94 4.64
C SER A 7 -33.54 11.86 4.37
N GLY A 8 -32.86 11.00 5.12
CA GLY A 8 -31.46 10.68 4.89
C GLY A 8 -31.38 9.78 3.69
N ASN A 9 -31.06 10.33 2.52
CA ASN A 9 -30.56 9.52 1.42
C ASN A 9 -29.15 9.07 1.82
N SER A 10 -29.05 8.04 2.68
CA SER A 10 -27.79 7.38 2.94
C SER A 10 -27.39 6.73 1.63
N THR A 11 -26.37 7.28 0.98
CA THR A 11 -25.75 6.64 -0.19
C THR A 11 -25.24 5.28 0.28
N GLN A 12 -26.07 4.25 0.11
CA GLN A 12 -25.73 2.90 0.51
C GLN A 12 -24.71 2.39 -0.50
N PHE A 13 -23.44 2.38 -0.11
CA PHE A 13 -22.38 1.89 -0.98
C PHE A 13 -22.63 0.42 -1.32
N ARG A 14 -22.65 0.10 -2.61
CA ARG A 14 -22.83 -1.28 -3.09
C ARG A 14 -21.58 -2.15 -2.85
N ALA A 15 -20.42 -1.52 -2.82
CA ALA A 15 -19.14 -2.14 -2.52
C ALA A 15 -18.16 -1.09 -1.98
N VAL A 16 -17.20 -1.53 -1.18
CA VAL A 16 -16.04 -0.75 -0.72
C VAL A 16 -14.81 -1.61 -0.95
N LEU A 17 -13.79 -1.06 -1.61
CA LEU A 17 -12.53 -1.74 -1.84
C LEU A 17 -11.52 -1.23 -0.82
N PHE A 18 -10.78 -2.16 -0.22
CA PHE A 18 -9.70 -1.85 0.70
C PHE A 18 -8.40 -2.33 0.09
N ASP A 19 -7.39 -1.45 0.12
CA ASP A 19 -6.01 -1.87 -0.07
C ASP A 19 -5.52 -2.66 1.17
N LEU A 20 -4.35 -3.27 1.07
CA LEU A 20 -3.76 -4.05 2.14
C LEU A 20 -2.73 -3.23 2.92
N GLY A 21 -1.63 -2.84 2.27
CA GLY A 21 -0.50 -2.17 2.91
C GLY A 21 -0.83 -0.75 3.37
N GLY A 22 -0.76 -0.50 4.67
CA GLY A 22 -1.12 0.79 5.26
C GLY A 22 -2.64 1.02 5.43
N VAL A 23 -3.47 0.02 5.15
CA VAL A 23 -4.93 0.07 5.36
C VAL A 23 -5.37 -1.08 6.27
N VAL A 24 -5.33 -2.32 5.79
CA VAL A 24 -5.66 -3.51 6.60
C VAL A 24 -4.44 -3.98 7.39
N PHE A 25 -3.27 -3.92 6.77
CA PHE A 25 -1.98 -4.24 7.39
C PHE A 25 -1.16 -2.97 7.62
N PRO A 26 -0.16 -3.00 8.54
CA PRO A 26 0.80 -1.91 8.65
C PRO A 26 1.46 -1.59 7.31
N SER A 27 1.99 -0.36 7.20
CA SER A 27 2.67 0.06 5.98
C SER A 27 3.98 -0.73 5.81
N PRO A 28 4.32 -1.20 4.59
CA PRO A 28 5.64 -1.77 4.33
C PRO A 28 6.77 -0.75 4.56
N PHE A 29 6.46 0.55 4.59
CA PHE A 29 7.46 1.59 4.83
C PHE A 29 8.04 1.54 6.24
N ASP A 30 7.29 1.03 7.23
CA ASP A 30 7.82 0.85 8.59
C ASP A 30 8.89 -0.24 8.61
N ALA A 31 8.70 -1.32 7.84
CA ALA A 31 9.69 -2.36 7.67
C ALA A 31 10.92 -1.86 6.90
N PHE A 32 10.74 -1.03 5.87
CA PHE A 32 11.86 -0.40 5.15
C PHE A 32 12.66 0.52 6.07
N ASP A 33 12.01 1.41 6.82
CA ASP A 33 12.68 2.32 7.75
C ASP A 33 13.45 1.56 8.84
N ALA A 34 12.91 0.43 9.32
CA ALA A 34 13.58 -0.43 10.29
C ALA A 34 14.85 -1.09 9.70
N TYR A 35 14.73 -1.68 8.51
CA TYR A 35 15.84 -2.28 7.78
C TYR A 35 16.94 -1.26 7.46
N GLU A 36 16.55 -0.08 6.96
CA GLU A 36 17.49 0.99 6.64
C GLU A 36 18.28 1.43 7.88
N LYS A 37 17.63 1.50 9.04
CA LYS A 37 18.30 1.84 10.30
C LYS A 37 19.27 0.75 10.74
N GLU A 38 18.90 -0.52 10.61
CA GLU A 38 19.75 -1.66 10.96
C GLU A 38 21.03 -1.69 10.12
N GLU A 39 20.90 -1.40 8.82
CA GLU A 39 22.01 -1.39 7.85
C GLU A 39 22.76 -0.06 7.77
N GLY A 40 22.36 0.96 8.54
CA GLY A 40 22.99 2.29 8.51
C GLY A 40 22.76 3.07 7.21
N LEU A 41 21.68 2.76 6.48
CA LEU A 41 21.28 3.44 5.25
C LEU A 41 20.56 4.75 5.54
N SER A 42 20.55 5.63 4.53
CA SER A 42 19.74 6.86 4.58
C SER A 42 18.26 6.53 4.55
N LYS A 43 17.46 7.22 5.37
CA LYS A 43 16.01 7.05 5.39
C LYS A 43 15.40 7.24 3.99
N GLY A 44 14.57 6.30 3.57
CA GLY A 44 13.92 6.29 2.26
C GLY A 44 14.78 5.76 1.12
N PHE A 45 15.97 5.23 1.40
CA PHE A 45 16.85 4.64 0.40
C PHE A 45 16.17 3.51 -0.38
N VAL A 46 15.55 2.54 0.29
CA VAL A 46 14.87 1.41 -0.37
C VAL A 46 13.76 1.91 -1.29
N ARG A 47 12.97 2.87 -0.80
CA ARG A 47 11.91 3.51 -1.58
C ARG A 47 12.46 4.25 -2.81
N ALA A 48 13.59 4.93 -2.67
CA ALA A 48 14.24 5.60 -3.79
C ALA A 48 14.74 4.61 -4.85
N VAL A 49 15.29 3.46 -4.44
CA VAL A 49 15.69 2.38 -5.35
C VAL A 49 14.49 1.85 -6.12
N ILE A 50 13.40 1.50 -5.43
CA ILE A 50 12.16 1.02 -6.04
C ILE A 50 11.62 2.06 -7.03
N ALA A 51 11.47 3.31 -6.58
CA ALA A 51 10.92 4.40 -7.40
C ALA A 51 11.77 4.68 -8.65
N ARG A 52 13.10 4.61 -8.56
CA ARG A 52 13.99 4.83 -9.71
C ARG A 52 13.86 3.74 -10.77
N SER A 53 13.58 2.51 -10.36
CA SER A 53 13.39 1.38 -11.27
C SER A 53 11.99 1.31 -11.89
N ALA A 54 11.01 1.98 -11.28
CA ALA A 54 9.64 2.12 -11.77
C ALA A 54 9.04 0.78 -12.23
N GLU A 55 8.32 0.76 -13.36
CA GLU A 55 7.55 -0.40 -13.83
C GLU A 55 8.42 -1.58 -14.30
N ASP A 56 9.67 -1.30 -14.68
CA ASP A 56 10.63 -2.29 -15.16
C ASP A 56 11.44 -2.91 -14.00
N GLY A 57 11.31 -2.38 -12.78
CA GLY A 57 12.03 -2.83 -11.60
C GLY A 57 11.62 -4.22 -11.11
N ALA A 58 12.52 -4.88 -10.38
CA ALA A 58 12.26 -6.23 -9.83
C ALA A 58 11.00 -6.27 -8.95
N TRP A 59 10.75 -5.21 -8.16
CA TRP A 59 9.56 -5.10 -7.32
C TRP A 59 8.27 -5.10 -8.15
N ALA A 60 8.19 -4.24 -9.17
CA ALA A 60 7.02 -4.13 -10.03
C ALA A 60 6.78 -5.41 -10.84
N ARG A 61 7.86 -6.08 -11.29
CA ARG A 61 7.78 -7.39 -11.95
C ARG A 61 7.24 -8.47 -11.00
N LEU A 62 7.68 -8.49 -9.74
CA LEU A 62 7.16 -9.43 -8.75
C LEU A 62 5.67 -9.18 -8.48
N GLU A 63 5.24 -7.93 -8.31
CA GLU A 63 3.84 -7.57 -8.07
C GLU A 63 2.91 -8.01 -9.21
N ARG A 64 3.40 -8.01 -10.45
CA ARG A 64 2.67 -8.50 -11.63
C ARG A 64 2.82 -10.00 -11.89
N SER A 65 3.60 -10.71 -11.06
CA SER A 65 3.98 -12.11 -11.26
C SER A 65 4.75 -12.37 -12.58
N ASP A 66 5.46 -11.36 -13.09
CA ASP A 66 6.36 -11.49 -14.24
C ASP A 66 7.63 -12.29 -13.87
N VAL A 67 7.97 -12.35 -12.58
CA VAL A 67 9.06 -13.15 -12.01
C VAL A 67 8.55 -13.92 -10.79
N THR A 68 9.17 -15.07 -10.53
CA THR A 68 8.95 -15.83 -9.30
C THR A 68 9.64 -15.16 -8.10
N PHE A 69 9.26 -15.58 -6.89
CA PHE A 69 9.95 -15.11 -5.68
C PHE A 69 11.41 -15.59 -5.61
N GLU A 70 11.75 -16.70 -6.27
CA GLU A 70 13.14 -17.19 -6.32
C GLU A 70 14.02 -16.40 -7.31
N GLU A 71 13.40 -15.82 -8.33
CA GLU A 71 14.07 -14.92 -9.30
C GLU A 71 14.18 -13.47 -8.80
N PHE A 72 13.44 -13.11 -7.75
CA PHE A 72 13.43 -11.80 -7.12
C PHE A 72 14.53 -11.67 -6.05
#